data_AF-A0AAD9WGN4-F1
#
_entry.id   AF-A0AAD9WGN4-F1
#
_cell.length_a   1.000
_cell.length_b   1.000
_cell.length_c   1.000
_cell.angle_alpha   90.00
_cell.angle_beta   90.00
_cell.angle_gamma   90.00
#
_symmetry.space_group_name_H-M   'P 1'
#
loop_
_entity.id
_entity.type
_entity.pdbx_description
1 polymer ?
#
loop_
_entity_poly.entity_id
_entity_poly.type
_entity_poly.pdbx_seq_one_letter_code
_entity_poly.pdbx_strand_id
1 'polypeptide(L)'
;MANSTSVVRLLSKGAIFSVIFIAIIYQLVFKRLIFGALGYGRTIQSIHDFPNLHCEKIDELGLEGCEDMWLHDETGYLYMACSDSRSRAQWLPAIHFFNASGRSLTDRIAVLDTRGPGRLASRIKWLSLTNFPDVHGDGTLNLHGFSIRADPYTDILNILLINHRRPLDTVTGVPLDATQVGANSTIEMFTTKAGEDSMRHVRTYTDQLIQTPNRVAWVSEDTFLFTNSHSRKVGLRQALDPLLGGGSAVHCHRATCHNGTPHHRLFFPNGLARGRDGLIYIPSTISGSISVFSLTAELLLQHEATIETGIPIDNLSVDAEGDIIAAALPAAHKWLESAKAPFDIRVPSTVLRIKKLGGGKGEGKRKDTGQSGPEVEYTVEKVVEDDGRVLPGSTVAVHDVETGRYFMGGAMAPFIAMCAPREK
;
A
#
# COMPACT_ATOMS: atom_id res chain seq x y z
N MET A 1 -42.59 20.02 43.61
CA MET A 1 -42.75 20.50 42.22
C MET A 1 -41.42 21.12 41.79
N ALA A 2 -40.66 20.45 40.91
CA ALA A 2 -39.44 21.03 40.36
C ALA A 2 -39.80 22.28 39.55
N ASN A 3 -39.13 23.39 39.82
CA ASN A 3 -39.44 24.69 39.24
C ASN A 3 -39.22 24.62 37.71
N SER A 4 -40.28 24.85 36.91
CA SER A 4 -40.28 24.67 35.44
C SER A 4 -39.13 25.41 34.75
N THR A 5 -38.76 26.58 35.25
CA THR A 5 -37.60 27.38 34.80
C THR A 5 -36.24 26.72 35.03
N SER A 6 -36.09 25.90 36.06
CA SER A 6 -34.86 25.14 36.32
C SER A 6 -34.68 24.00 35.32
N VAL A 7 -35.78 23.30 34.99
CA VAL A 7 -35.79 22.21 34.00
C VAL A 7 -35.49 22.75 32.59
N VAL A 8 -36.10 23.87 32.19
CA VAL A 8 -35.83 24.51 30.89
C VAL A 8 -34.37 25.00 30.80
N ARG A 9 -33.81 25.57 31.88
CA ARG A 9 -32.39 25.97 31.92
C ARG A 9 -31.46 24.76 31.81
N LEU A 10 -31.77 23.64 32.48
CA LEU A 10 -30.97 22.42 32.42
C LEU A 10 -30.99 21.80 31.01
N LEU A 11 -32.17 21.73 30.38
CA LEU A 11 -32.34 21.25 29.00
C LEU A 11 -31.62 22.15 27.99
N SER A 12 -31.69 23.48 28.16
CA SER A 12 -30.97 24.43 27.30
C SER A 12 -29.45 24.30 27.40
N LYS A 13 -28.92 24.11 28.63
CA LYS A 13 -27.49 23.87 28.84
C LYS A 13 -27.06 22.53 28.24
N GLY A 14 -27.84 21.47 28.45
CA GLY A 14 -27.59 20.16 27.84
C GLY A 14 -27.56 20.21 26.32
N ALA A 15 -28.49 20.92 25.69
CA ALA A 15 -28.51 21.13 24.24
C ALA A 15 -27.26 21.89 23.76
N ILE A 16 -26.86 22.95 24.46
CA ILE A 16 -25.63 23.71 24.13
C ILE A 16 -24.40 22.80 24.23
N PHE A 17 -24.25 22.02 25.31
CA PHE A 17 -23.14 21.07 25.45
C PHE A 17 -23.12 20.04 24.31
N SER A 18 -24.27 19.48 23.94
CA SER A 18 -24.37 18.53 22.83
C SER A 18 -23.98 19.16 21.49
N VAL A 19 -24.44 20.39 21.21
CA VAL A 19 -24.07 21.11 19.98
C VAL A 19 -22.57 21.39 19.94
N ILE A 20 -21.97 21.86 21.04
CA ILE A 20 -20.53 22.11 21.12
C ILE A 20 -19.76 20.80 20.93
N PHE A 21 -20.18 19.72 21.58
CA PHE A 21 -19.54 18.41 21.46
C PHE A 21 -19.60 17.86 20.02
N ILE A 22 -20.77 17.93 19.38
CA ILE A 22 -20.95 17.54 17.96
C ILE A 22 -20.08 18.42 17.07
N ALA A 23 -20.02 19.73 17.30
CA ALA A 23 -19.20 20.64 16.52
C ALA A 23 -17.69 20.31 16.65
N ILE A 24 -17.21 19.98 17.86
CA ILE A 24 -15.83 19.56 18.09
C ILE A 24 -15.54 18.25 17.36
N ILE A 25 -16.40 17.23 17.49
CA ILE A 25 -16.23 15.96 16.78
C ILE A 25 -16.25 16.18 15.26
N TYR A 26 -17.16 17.03 14.78
CA TYR A 26 -17.22 17.37 13.37
C TYR A 26 -15.91 18.01 12.89
N GLN A 27 -15.40 19.03 13.58
CA GLN A 27 -14.18 19.73 13.18
C GLN A 27 -12.92 18.86 13.28
N LEU A 28 -12.81 18.04 14.32
CA LEU A 28 -11.59 17.27 14.59
C LEU A 28 -11.56 15.90 13.92
N VAL A 29 -12.71 15.29 13.69
CA VAL A 29 -12.83 13.91 13.18
C VAL A 29 -13.51 13.91 11.82
N PHE A 30 -14.82 14.20 11.74
CA PHE A 30 -15.58 14.00 10.51
C PHE A 30 -15.09 14.86 9.34
N LYS A 31 -14.72 16.11 9.58
CA LYS A 31 -14.20 16.99 8.52
C LYS A 31 -12.93 16.41 7.90
N ARG A 32 -11.99 15.94 8.72
CA ARG A 32 -10.75 15.31 8.24
C ARG A 32 -11.03 14.01 7.49
N LEU A 33 -11.95 13.19 7.99
CA LEU A 33 -12.32 11.93 7.34
C LEU A 33 -13.06 12.14 6.02
N ILE A 34 -14.11 12.97 6.00
CA ILE A 34 -14.96 13.16 4.83
C ILE A 34 -14.21 13.88 3.71
N PHE A 35 -13.57 15.01 4.03
CA PHE A 35 -12.94 15.87 3.01
C PHE A 35 -11.47 15.50 2.77
N GLY A 36 -10.75 15.00 3.78
CA GLY A 36 -9.36 14.58 3.67
C GLY A 36 -9.22 13.12 3.22
N ALA A 37 -9.63 12.18 4.07
CA ALA A 37 -9.44 10.75 3.83
C ALA A 37 -10.32 10.21 2.70
N LEU A 38 -11.62 10.50 2.71
CA LEU A 38 -12.55 10.04 1.66
C LEU A 38 -12.48 10.90 0.40
N GLY A 39 -12.03 12.16 0.53
CA GLY A 39 -11.84 13.06 -0.60
C GLY A 39 -13.14 13.63 -1.20
N TYR A 40 -14.24 13.67 -0.44
CA TYR A 40 -15.47 14.30 -0.94
C TYR A 40 -15.22 15.78 -1.28
N GLY A 41 -15.64 16.21 -2.46
CA GLY A 41 -15.46 17.59 -2.92
C GLY A 41 -14.03 17.98 -3.29
N ARG A 42 -13.05 17.06 -3.24
CA ARG A 42 -11.70 17.32 -3.75
C ARG A 42 -11.77 17.57 -5.26
N THR A 43 -11.14 18.66 -5.71
CA THR A 43 -10.97 18.93 -7.14
C THR A 43 -9.94 17.96 -7.70
N ILE A 44 -10.33 17.23 -8.74
CA ILE A 44 -9.46 16.30 -9.46
C ILE A 44 -8.97 17.01 -10.71
N GLN A 45 -7.65 17.10 -10.88
CA GLN A 45 -7.03 17.63 -12.08
C GLN A 45 -7.22 16.68 -13.25
N SER A 46 -7.31 17.25 -14.45
CA SER A 46 -7.35 16.46 -15.66
C SER A 46 -5.96 15.95 -15.98
N ILE A 47 -5.87 14.78 -16.60
CA ILE A 47 -4.60 14.28 -17.15
C ILE A 47 -3.97 15.26 -18.16
N HIS A 48 -4.78 16.11 -18.79
CA HIS A 48 -4.33 17.17 -19.69
C HIS A 48 -3.59 18.33 -18.99
N ASP A 49 -3.72 18.46 -17.66
CA ASP A 49 -2.99 19.44 -16.86
C ASP A 49 -1.51 19.05 -16.68
N PHE A 50 -1.11 17.85 -17.15
CA PHE A 50 0.24 17.30 -17.08
C PHE A 50 0.82 17.10 -18.50
N PRO A 51 1.04 18.18 -19.28
CA PRO A 51 1.35 18.09 -20.71
C PRO A 51 2.71 17.44 -21.02
N ASN A 52 3.60 17.33 -20.03
CA ASN A 52 4.90 16.69 -20.19
C ASN A 52 4.82 15.17 -20.29
N LEU A 53 3.69 14.58 -19.93
CA LEU A 53 3.44 13.15 -19.98
C LEU A 53 2.42 12.80 -21.06
N HIS A 54 2.60 11.64 -21.68
CA HIS A 54 1.60 10.94 -22.44
C HIS A 54 1.27 9.65 -21.71
N CYS A 55 0.02 9.53 -21.28
CA CYS A 55 -0.44 8.39 -20.51
C CYS A 55 -1.43 7.57 -21.32
N GLU A 56 -1.27 6.26 -21.24
CA GLU A 56 -2.12 5.29 -21.90
C GLU A 56 -2.57 4.20 -20.93
N LYS A 57 -3.79 3.74 -21.20
CA LYS A 57 -4.38 2.59 -20.57
C LYS A 57 -3.85 1.34 -21.26
N ILE A 58 -3.41 0.36 -20.49
CA ILE A 58 -2.92 -0.92 -20.99
C ILE A 58 -3.88 -2.02 -20.52
N ASP A 59 -4.88 -2.31 -21.35
CA ASP A 59 -5.88 -3.35 -21.08
C ASP A 59 -5.76 -4.57 -22.01
N GLU A 60 -4.92 -4.52 -23.06
CA GLU A 60 -4.73 -5.67 -23.95
C GLU A 60 -3.93 -6.83 -23.34
N LEU A 61 -3.26 -6.60 -22.20
CA LEU A 61 -2.36 -7.59 -21.57
C LEU A 61 -3.10 -8.57 -20.63
N GLY A 62 -4.37 -8.32 -20.31
CA GLY A 62 -5.11 -9.11 -19.32
C GLY A 62 -4.52 -8.99 -17.91
N LEU A 63 -3.95 -7.83 -17.59
CA LEU A 63 -3.42 -7.53 -16.26
C LEU A 63 -4.49 -6.86 -15.41
N GLU A 64 -4.95 -7.58 -14.39
CA GLU A 64 -6.00 -7.13 -13.48
C GLU A 64 -5.54 -7.22 -12.03
N GLY A 65 -6.11 -6.36 -11.17
CA GLY A 65 -5.89 -6.38 -9.73
C GLY A 65 -4.41 -6.32 -9.33
N CYS A 66 -3.58 -5.70 -10.16
CA CYS A 66 -2.14 -5.55 -9.95
C CYS A 66 -1.91 -4.49 -8.87
N GLU A 67 -1.97 -4.95 -7.63
CA GLU A 67 -2.01 -4.08 -6.45
C GLU A 67 -0.65 -3.46 -6.14
N ASP A 68 0.43 -4.19 -6.43
CA ASP A 68 1.81 -3.79 -6.19
C ASP A 68 2.72 -4.11 -7.38
N MET A 69 3.86 -3.40 -7.47
CA MET A 69 4.83 -3.47 -8.55
C MET A 69 6.26 -3.23 -8.04
N TRP A 70 7.23 -3.83 -8.73
CA TRP A 70 8.65 -3.61 -8.49
C TRP A 70 9.42 -3.62 -9.82
N LEU A 71 10.23 -2.59 -10.06
CA LEU A 71 11.05 -2.47 -11.26
C LEU A 71 12.48 -2.92 -10.96
N HIS A 72 13.00 -3.83 -11.78
CA HIS A 72 14.42 -4.13 -11.81
C HIS A 72 15.14 -3.06 -12.63
N ASP A 73 15.71 -2.06 -11.96
CA ASP A 73 16.35 -0.89 -12.61
C ASP A 73 17.38 -1.30 -13.68
N GLU A 74 18.15 -2.36 -13.44
CA GLU A 74 19.22 -2.82 -14.34
C GLU A 74 18.71 -3.39 -15.66
N THR A 75 17.62 -4.15 -15.65
CA THR A 75 17.13 -4.84 -16.86
C THR A 75 15.85 -4.24 -17.44
N GLY A 76 15.17 -3.35 -16.71
CA GLY A 76 13.85 -2.86 -17.10
C GLY A 76 12.73 -3.90 -16.96
N TYR A 77 12.94 -4.96 -16.17
CA TYR A 77 11.88 -5.93 -15.89
C TYR A 77 10.96 -5.41 -14.78
N LEU A 78 9.69 -5.21 -15.12
CA LEU A 78 8.63 -4.82 -14.19
C LEU A 78 7.90 -6.06 -13.68
N TYR A 79 8.05 -6.35 -12.40
CA TYR A 79 7.36 -7.40 -11.68
C TYR A 79 6.06 -6.84 -11.09
N MET A 80 4.96 -7.59 -11.19
CA MET A 80 3.64 -7.11 -10.78
C MET A 80 2.86 -8.22 -10.08
N ALA A 81 2.31 -7.93 -8.89
CA ALA A 81 1.47 -8.86 -8.14
C ALA A 81 0.01 -8.71 -8.56
N CYS A 82 -0.43 -9.54 -9.50
CA CYS A 82 -1.74 -9.42 -10.14
C CYS A 82 -2.71 -10.52 -9.70
N SER A 83 -3.99 -10.23 -9.86
CA SER A 83 -5.12 -11.08 -9.45
C SER A 83 -6.22 -11.04 -10.52
N ASP A 84 -7.45 -11.37 -10.12
CA ASP A 84 -8.67 -11.18 -10.89
C ASP A 84 -9.53 -10.11 -10.18
N SER A 85 -9.96 -9.08 -10.92
CA SER A 85 -10.70 -7.95 -10.34
C SER A 85 -12.03 -8.38 -9.74
N ARG A 86 -12.73 -9.39 -10.29
CA ARG A 86 -14.00 -9.87 -9.73
C ARG A 86 -13.78 -10.63 -8.43
N SER A 87 -12.75 -11.46 -8.37
CA SER A 87 -12.35 -12.20 -7.18
C SER A 87 -11.89 -11.27 -6.05
N ARG A 88 -11.27 -10.13 -6.35
CA ARG A 88 -10.93 -9.11 -5.35
C ARG A 88 -12.15 -8.56 -4.62
N ALA A 89 -13.30 -8.45 -5.28
CA ALA A 89 -14.56 -8.07 -4.64
C ALA A 89 -15.14 -9.17 -3.71
N GLN A 90 -14.59 -10.39 -3.76
CA GLN A 90 -14.97 -11.51 -2.90
C GLN A 90 -13.94 -11.75 -1.79
N TRP A 91 -12.65 -11.63 -2.12
CA TRP A 91 -11.53 -11.94 -1.25
C TRP A 91 -10.46 -10.83 -1.28
N LEU A 92 -10.58 -9.91 -0.35
CA LEU A 92 -9.57 -8.91 -0.01
C LEU A 92 -9.69 -8.60 1.50
N PRO A 93 -9.05 -9.41 2.35
CA PRO A 93 -9.17 -9.32 3.81
C PRO A 93 -8.84 -7.94 4.39
N ALA A 94 -7.96 -7.18 3.72
CA ALA A 94 -7.58 -5.83 4.11
C ALA A 94 -8.75 -4.84 4.16
N ILE A 95 -9.85 -5.11 3.45
CA ILE A 95 -11.06 -4.27 3.45
C ILE A 95 -12.32 -5.08 3.77
N HIS A 96 -12.16 -6.14 4.56
CA HIS A 96 -13.25 -6.98 5.08
C HIS A 96 -14.00 -7.84 4.07
N PHE A 97 -13.40 -8.14 2.91
CA PHE A 97 -13.95 -9.11 1.97
C PHE A 97 -13.41 -10.50 2.29
N PHE A 98 -14.26 -11.34 2.86
CA PHE A 98 -13.91 -12.64 3.44
C PHE A 98 -14.60 -13.83 2.74
N ASN A 99 -15.13 -13.67 1.52
CA ASN A 99 -15.70 -14.80 0.78
C ASN A 99 -14.57 -15.65 0.17
N ALA A 100 -14.06 -16.60 0.96
CA ALA A 100 -12.96 -17.49 0.57
C ALA A 100 -13.28 -18.36 -0.65
N SER A 101 -14.55 -18.66 -0.91
CA SER A 101 -14.96 -19.45 -2.07
C SER A 101 -14.94 -18.66 -3.37
N GLY A 102 -14.99 -17.33 -3.31
CA GLY A 102 -14.90 -16.43 -4.46
C GLY A 102 -13.50 -15.88 -4.74
N ARG A 103 -12.50 -16.30 -3.96
CA ARG A 103 -11.10 -15.88 -4.15
C ARG A 103 -10.56 -16.34 -5.50
N SER A 104 -9.56 -15.63 -6.00
CA SER A 104 -8.87 -16.02 -7.22
C SER A 104 -8.01 -17.26 -6.97
N LEU A 105 -7.93 -18.11 -7.99
CA LEU A 105 -7.07 -19.30 -8.02
C LEU A 105 -5.90 -19.13 -9.00
N THR A 106 -5.77 -17.94 -9.59
CA THR A 106 -4.84 -17.63 -10.68
C THR A 106 -3.93 -16.45 -10.37
N ASP A 107 -3.89 -15.96 -9.13
CA ASP A 107 -2.95 -14.90 -8.74
C ASP A 107 -1.52 -15.38 -8.96
N ARG A 108 -0.71 -14.49 -9.52
CA ARG A 108 0.65 -14.80 -9.93
C ARG A 108 1.41 -13.51 -10.25
N ILE A 109 2.73 -13.63 -10.30
CA ILE A 109 3.60 -12.51 -10.66
C ILE A 109 3.69 -12.42 -12.18
N ALA A 110 3.25 -11.30 -12.74
CA ALA A 110 3.55 -10.92 -14.11
C ALA A 110 4.93 -10.27 -14.18
N VAL A 111 5.66 -10.51 -15.27
CA VAL A 111 6.91 -9.83 -15.58
C VAL A 111 6.79 -9.24 -16.97
N LEU A 112 6.90 -7.92 -17.06
CA LEU A 112 6.91 -7.18 -18.31
C LEU A 112 8.32 -6.65 -18.55
N ASP A 113 8.92 -7.02 -19.67
CA ASP A 113 10.09 -6.29 -20.17
C ASP A 113 9.62 -4.94 -20.70
N THR A 114 10.00 -3.84 -20.02
CA THR A 114 9.54 -2.49 -20.35
C THR A 114 10.42 -1.81 -21.40
N ARG A 115 11.66 -2.25 -21.57
CA ARG A 115 12.67 -1.63 -22.45
C ARG A 115 12.95 -2.42 -23.72
N GLY A 116 12.54 -3.69 -23.77
CA GLY A 116 12.70 -4.56 -24.92
C GLY A 116 11.96 -4.09 -26.17
N PRO A 117 12.36 -4.56 -27.36
CA PRO A 117 11.74 -4.18 -28.63
C PRO A 117 10.36 -4.82 -28.81
N GLY A 118 9.53 -4.21 -29.66
CA GLY A 118 8.23 -4.75 -30.04
C GLY A 118 7.08 -4.39 -29.09
N ARG A 119 5.92 -5.00 -29.32
CA ARG A 119 4.69 -4.72 -28.56
C ARG A 119 4.82 -5.22 -27.12
N LEU A 120 4.13 -4.57 -26.18
CA LEU A 120 4.11 -5.00 -24.78
C LEU A 120 3.57 -6.44 -24.64
N ALA A 121 2.56 -6.80 -25.44
CA ALA A 121 1.97 -8.14 -25.44
C ALA A 121 2.95 -9.28 -25.77
N SER A 122 4.02 -9.01 -26.53
CA SER A 122 5.07 -10.01 -26.80
C SER A 122 6.17 -10.06 -25.74
N ARG A 123 6.12 -9.18 -24.75
CA ARG A 123 7.16 -8.95 -23.73
C ARG A 123 6.70 -9.24 -22.31
N ILE A 124 5.49 -9.76 -22.16
CA ILE A 124 4.93 -10.17 -20.88
C ILE A 124 5.00 -11.67 -20.70
N LYS A 125 5.31 -12.09 -19.48
CA LYS A 125 5.24 -13.48 -19.05
C LYS A 125 4.71 -13.57 -17.63
N TRP A 126 4.35 -14.78 -17.23
CA TRP A 126 3.83 -15.09 -15.92
C TRP A 126 4.76 -16.07 -15.23
N LEU A 127 5.20 -15.76 -14.01
CA LEU A 127 6.08 -16.65 -13.27
C LEU A 127 5.30 -17.88 -12.80
N SER A 128 5.77 -19.06 -13.22
CA SER A 128 5.31 -20.34 -12.72
C SER A 128 5.87 -20.64 -11.33
N LEU A 129 5.09 -21.33 -10.49
CA LEU A 129 5.52 -21.73 -9.15
C LEU A 129 6.21 -23.08 -9.22
N THR A 130 7.39 -23.18 -8.59
CA THR A 130 8.05 -24.48 -8.36
C THR A 130 8.28 -24.68 -6.87
N ASN A 131 8.19 -25.93 -6.42
CA ASN A 131 8.41 -26.32 -5.02
C ASN A 131 7.49 -25.64 -3.99
N PHE A 132 6.34 -25.09 -4.39
CA PHE A 132 5.38 -24.48 -3.46
C PHE A 132 4.45 -25.57 -2.88
N PRO A 133 4.54 -25.90 -1.58
CA PRO A 133 3.80 -27.00 -1.00
C PRO A 133 2.32 -26.62 -0.75
N ASP A 134 1.40 -27.54 -1.01
CA ASP A 134 -0.04 -27.35 -0.70
C ASP A 134 -0.48 -27.92 0.65
N VAL A 135 0.46 -28.22 1.54
CA VAL A 135 0.28 -29.02 2.76
C VAL A 135 -1.00 -28.71 3.58
N HIS A 136 -1.52 -27.48 3.57
CA HIS A 136 -2.90 -27.16 3.97
C HIS A 136 -3.49 -25.99 3.14
N GLY A 137 -3.41 -26.10 1.82
CA GLY A 137 -3.85 -25.11 0.83
C GLY A 137 -4.27 -25.83 -0.45
N ASP A 138 -4.39 -25.10 -1.55
CA ASP A 138 -4.66 -25.68 -2.87
C ASP A 138 -3.57 -25.31 -3.90
N GLY A 139 -2.39 -24.97 -3.41
CA GLY A 139 -1.21 -24.66 -4.21
C GLY A 139 -1.28 -23.30 -4.88
N THR A 140 -2.30 -22.51 -4.56
CA THR A 140 -2.53 -21.18 -5.13
C THR A 140 -2.03 -20.07 -4.22
N LEU A 141 -1.83 -18.89 -4.81
CA LEU A 141 -1.51 -17.66 -4.10
C LEU A 141 -2.76 -16.77 -4.06
N ASN A 142 -2.88 -15.94 -3.03
CA ASN A 142 -3.80 -14.82 -2.99
C ASN A 142 -2.99 -13.57 -2.65
N LEU A 143 -2.49 -12.91 -3.69
CA LEU A 143 -1.42 -11.93 -3.60
C LEU A 143 -1.89 -10.57 -3.10
N HIS A 144 -0.98 -9.83 -2.48
CA HIS A 144 -1.15 -8.43 -2.07
C HIS A 144 0.21 -7.74 -2.32
N GLY A 145 0.77 -7.01 -1.36
CA GLY A 145 2.08 -6.39 -1.50
C GLY A 145 3.24 -7.38 -1.53
N PHE A 146 4.33 -7.00 -2.19
CA PHE A 146 5.56 -7.75 -2.28
C PHE A 146 6.82 -6.89 -2.30
N SER A 147 7.98 -7.53 -2.22
CA SER A 147 9.27 -6.89 -2.40
C SER A 147 10.29 -7.87 -2.97
N ILE A 148 11.18 -7.35 -3.81
CA ILE A 148 12.27 -8.11 -4.40
C ILE A 148 13.60 -7.49 -3.96
N ARG A 149 14.55 -8.35 -3.59
CA ARG A 149 15.96 -8.00 -3.42
C ARG A 149 16.76 -8.69 -4.50
N ALA A 150 17.38 -7.90 -5.37
CA ALA A 150 18.40 -8.39 -6.29
C ALA A 150 19.69 -8.71 -5.53
N ASP A 151 20.30 -9.84 -5.84
CA ASP A 151 21.64 -10.17 -5.39
C ASP A 151 22.66 -9.26 -6.11
N PRO A 152 23.60 -8.61 -5.40
CA PRO A 152 24.50 -7.64 -6.03
C PRO A 152 25.60 -8.28 -6.89
N TYR A 153 25.76 -9.60 -6.87
CA TYR A 153 26.84 -10.31 -7.56
C TYR A 153 26.34 -11.33 -8.59
N THR A 154 25.03 -11.56 -8.66
CA THR A 154 24.41 -12.58 -9.51
C THR A 154 23.04 -12.11 -10.00
N ASP A 155 22.49 -12.77 -11.02
CA ASP A 155 21.14 -12.45 -11.52
C ASP A 155 20.01 -12.96 -10.60
N ILE A 156 20.32 -13.40 -9.37
CA ILE A 156 19.35 -14.00 -8.45
C ILE A 156 18.48 -12.91 -7.82
N LEU A 157 17.17 -13.13 -7.85
CA LEU A 157 16.17 -12.28 -7.22
C LEU A 157 15.51 -13.05 -6.06
N ASN A 158 15.49 -12.44 -4.88
CA ASN A 158 14.81 -12.95 -3.68
C ASN A 158 13.48 -12.20 -3.50
N ILE A 159 12.37 -12.91 -3.61
CA ILE A 159 11.02 -12.33 -3.62
C ILE A 159 10.34 -12.68 -2.29
N LEU A 160 9.79 -11.68 -1.59
CA LEU A 160 8.83 -11.87 -0.50
C LEU A 160 7.44 -11.49 -1.00
N LEU A 161 6.49 -12.40 -0.90
CA LEU A 161 5.09 -12.21 -1.32
C LEU A 161 4.17 -12.30 -0.11
N ILE A 162 3.26 -11.34 0.07
CA ILE A 162 2.14 -11.55 0.98
C ILE A 162 1.12 -12.48 0.31
N ASN A 163 0.70 -13.50 1.06
CA ASN A 163 -0.28 -14.48 0.62
C ASN A 163 -1.43 -14.58 1.62
N HIS A 164 -2.59 -14.03 1.26
CA HIS A 164 -3.81 -14.07 2.06
C HIS A 164 -4.56 -15.39 1.87
N ARG A 165 -3.99 -16.50 2.34
CA ARG A 165 -4.60 -17.82 2.19
C ARG A 165 -5.94 -17.90 2.91
N ARG A 166 -6.87 -18.70 2.36
CA ARG A 166 -8.09 -19.07 3.08
C ARG A 166 -7.74 -19.74 4.42
N PRO A 167 -8.50 -19.49 5.50
CA PRO A 167 -8.28 -20.19 6.75
C PRO A 167 -8.79 -21.64 6.65
N LEU A 168 -7.97 -22.59 7.10
CA LEU A 168 -8.32 -23.99 7.24
C LEU A 168 -8.13 -24.44 8.68
N ASP A 169 -8.93 -25.41 9.11
CA ASP A 169 -8.69 -26.14 10.35
C ASP A 169 -7.37 -26.93 10.23
N THR A 170 -6.48 -26.78 11.21
CA THR A 170 -5.12 -27.34 11.12
C THR A 170 -5.06 -28.86 11.26
N VAL A 171 -6.14 -29.49 11.74
CA VAL A 171 -6.21 -30.95 11.95
C VAL A 171 -6.92 -31.62 10.79
N THR A 172 -8.07 -31.07 10.39
CA THR A 172 -8.98 -31.67 9.40
C THR A 172 -8.78 -31.12 7.99
N GLY A 173 -8.13 -29.97 7.83
CA GLY A 173 -7.97 -29.29 6.54
C GLY A 173 -9.25 -28.67 6.00
N VAL A 174 -10.35 -28.68 6.77
CA VAL A 174 -11.65 -28.14 6.34
C VAL A 174 -11.62 -26.61 6.35
N PRO A 175 -12.19 -25.92 5.34
CA PRO A 175 -12.30 -24.46 5.33
C PRO A 175 -13.04 -23.92 6.55
N LEU A 176 -12.47 -22.90 7.18
CA LEU A 176 -13.08 -22.16 8.29
C LEU A 176 -13.83 -20.93 7.77
N ASP A 177 -14.78 -20.45 8.57
CA ASP A 177 -15.46 -19.19 8.29
C ASP A 177 -14.52 -18.00 8.50
N ALA A 178 -14.05 -17.43 7.39
CA ALA A 178 -13.13 -16.30 7.39
C ALA A 178 -13.74 -15.02 7.99
N THR A 179 -15.07 -14.90 8.11
CA THR A 179 -15.68 -13.77 8.84
C THR A 179 -15.44 -13.84 10.34
N GLN A 180 -15.15 -15.03 10.86
CA GLN A 180 -14.91 -15.28 12.29
C GLN A 180 -13.42 -15.32 12.64
N VAL A 181 -12.57 -15.86 11.76
CA VAL A 181 -11.14 -16.08 12.05
C VAL A 181 -10.20 -15.23 11.20
N GLY A 182 -10.70 -14.62 10.13
CA GLY A 182 -9.92 -13.86 9.15
C GLY A 182 -9.08 -14.74 8.24
N ALA A 183 -8.25 -14.12 7.41
CA ALA A 183 -7.34 -14.86 6.54
C ALA A 183 -6.18 -15.52 7.30
N ASN A 184 -5.71 -16.63 6.75
CA ASN A 184 -4.47 -17.29 7.17
C ASN A 184 -3.27 -16.69 6.41
N SER A 185 -3.10 -15.39 6.57
CA SER A 185 -2.07 -14.60 5.90
C SER A 185 -0.67 -15.09 6.23
N THR A 186 0.17 -15.23 5.20
CA THR A 186 1.58 -15.58 5.30
C THR A 186 2.45 -14.64 4.48
N ILE A 187 3.75 -14.74 4.70
CA ILE A 187 4.76 -14.14 3.83
C ILE A 187 5.55 -15.30 3.21
N GLU A 188 5.54 -15.39 1.89
CA GLU A 188 6.18 -16.47 1.14
C GLU A 188 7.48 -15.97 0.52
N MET A 189 8.57 -16.70 0.72
CA MET A 189 9.86 -16.44 0.09
C MET A 189 10.02 -17.31 -1.14
N PHE A 190 10.31 -16.67 -2.27
CA PHE A 190 10.68 -17.30 -3.51
C PHE A 190 12.05 -16.81 -3.98
N THR A 191 12.67 -17.59 -4.87
CA THR A 191 13.87 -17.21 -5.61
C THR A 191 13.64 -17.40 -7.10
N THR A 192 14.15 -16.49 -7.91
CA THR A 192 14.16 -16.60 -9.37
C THR A 192 15.46 -15.98 -9.90
N LYS A 193 15.67 -16.01 -11.22
CA LYS A 193 16.68 -15.17 -11.86
C LYS A 193 15.99 -14.10 -12.70
N ALA A 194 16.61 -12.94 -12.84
CA ALA A 194 16.14 -11.93 -13.77
C ALA A 194 15.98 -12.55 -15.17
N GLY A 195 14.82 -12.38 -15.80
CA GLY A 195 14.57 -12.94 -17.13
C GLY A 195 14.08 -14.40 -17.17
N GLU A 196 13.97 -15.12 -16.05
CA GLU A 196 13.34 -16.45 -15.98
C GLU A 196 11.81 -16.39 -16.02
N ASP A 197 11.16 -17.52 -16.28
CA ASP A 197 9.69 -17.69 -16.31
C ASP A 197 9.14 -18.49 -15.11
N SER A 198 9.98 -18.76 -14.12
CA SER A 198 9.63 -19.52 -12.93
C SER A 198 10.22 -18.92 -11.67
N MET A 199 9.57 -19.16 -10.54
CA MET A 199 10.10 -18.84 -9.22
C MET A 199 9.96 -20.04 -8.29
N ARG A 200 11.03 -20.35 -7.57
CA ARG A 200 11.13 -21.48 -6.67
C ARG A 200 10.86 -21.06 -5.25
N HIS A 201 9.86 -21.68 -4.63
CA HIS A 201 9.56 -21.47 -3.22
C HIS A 201 10.71 -21.94 -2.35
N VAL A 202 11.05 -21.11 -1.37
CA VAL A 202 12.15 -21.32 -0.43
C VAL A 202 11.60 -21.53 0.98
N ARG A 203 10.64 -20.71 1.40
CA ARG A 203 10.15 -20.69 2.78
C ARG A 203 8.81 -20.01 2.90
N THR A 204 7.97 -20.51 3.81
CA THR A 204 6.78 -19.81 4.30
C THR A 204 7.09 -19.23 5.69
N TYR A 205 6.87 -17.93 5.88
CA TYR A 205 6.92 -17.27 7.18
C TYR A 205 5.51 -17.18 7.78
N THR A 206 5.41 -17.66 9.02
CA THR A 206 4.21 -17.58 9.86
C THR A 206 4.61 -17.06 11.23
N ASP A 207 3.87 -16.10 11.76
CA ASP A 207 4.10 -15.56 13.11
C ASP A 207 2.78 -14.97 13.63
N GLN A 208 2.61 -14.90 14.95
CA GLN A 208 1.44 -14.28 15.55
C GLN A 208 1.36 -12.76 15.26
N LEU A 209 2.45 -12.12 14.87
CA LEU A 209 2.46 -10.73 14.43
C LEU A 209 2.09 -10.57 12.95
N ILE A 210 2.02 -11.64 12.15
CA ILE A 210 1.49 -11.60 10.78
C ILE A 210 -0.05 -11.69 10.86
N GLN A 211 -0.68 -10.55 11.16
CA GLN A 211 -2.12 -10.47 11.38
C GLN A 211 -2.85 -10.06 10.09
N THR A 212 -2.54 -8.87 9.58
CA THR A 212 -3.15 -8.26 8.40
C THR A 212 -2.08 -7.61 7.52
N PRO A 213 -1.06 -8.40 7.09
CA PRO A 213 0.07 -7.87 6.35
C PRO A 213 -0.43 -7.20 5.06
N ASN A 214 0.12 -6.02 4.73
CA ASN A 214 -0.23 -5.28 3.53
C ASN A 214 0.94 -5.20 2.55
N ARG A 215 2.13 -4.78 2.99
CA ARG A 215 3.36 -4.86 2.18
C ARG A 215 4.59 -5.23 3.00
N VAL A 216 5.55 -5.89 2.35
CA VAL A 216 6.87 -6.25 2.86
C VAL A 216 7.95 -5.36 2.25
N ALA A 217 9.08 -5.18 2.95
CA ALA A 217 10.31 -4.64 2.33
C ALA A 217 11.56 -5.28 2.93
N TRP A 218 12.51 -5.61 2.06
CA TRP A 218 13.81 -6.12 2.48
C TRP A 218 14.66 -5.05 3.20
N VAL A 219 15.34 -5.48 4.28
CA VAL A 219 16.33 -4.68 5.01
C VAL A 219 17.72 -5.26 4.83
N SER A 220 17.86 -6.58 4.85
CA SER A 220 19.12 -7.28 4.61
C SER A 220 18.85 -8.68 4.07
N GLU A 221 19.87 -9.54 4.05
CA GLU A 221 19.74 -10.93 3.61
C GLU A 221 18.72 -11.74 4.40
N ASP A 222 18.75 -11.55 5.72
CA ASP A 222 17.98 -12.29 6.71
C ASP A 222 16.87 -11.46 7.36
N THR A 223 16.73 -10.18 7.00
CA THR A 223 15.80 -9.26 7.67
C THR A 223 14.87 -8.58 6.68
N PHE A 224 13.58 -8.56 7.00
CA PHE A 224 12.58 -7.77 6.30
C PHE A 224 11.62 -7.11 7.29
N LEU A 225 10.92 -6.09 6.81
CA LEU A 225 9.83 -5.40 7.49
C LEU A 225 8.53 -5.70 6.77
N PHE A 226 7.41 -5.59 7.48
CA PHE A 226 6.09 -5.53 6.86
C PHE A 226 5.13 -4.66 7.66
N THR A 227 4.13 -4.10 6.99
CA THR A 227 3.03 -3.38 7.64
C THR A 227 1.88 -4.34 7.92
N ASN A 228 1.31 -4.27 9.13
CA ASN A 228 -0.05 -4.72 9.38
C ASN A 228 -0.98 -3.53 9.27
N SER A 229 -1.93 -3.62 8.34
CA SER A 229 -2.94 -2.59 8.14
C SER A 229 -3.86 -2.40 9.36
N HIS A 230 -4.05 -3.46 10.14
CA HIS A 230 -4.96 -3.54 11.29
C HIS A 230 -4.35 -4.33 12.46
N SER A 231 -4.85 -4.06 13.67
CA SER A 231 -4.49 -4.77 14.91
C SER A 231 -5.20 -6.11 15.08
N ARG A 232 -6.30 -6.33 14.34
CA ARG A 232 -7.11 -7.55 14.37
C ARG A 232 -7.49 -7.98 12.95
N LYS A 233 -7.69 -9.28 12.76
CA LYS A 233 -8.04 -9.86 11.46
C LYS A 233 -9.51 -9.68 11.05
N VAL A 234 -10.41 -9.53 12.02
CA VAL A 234 -11.86 -9.46 11.85
C VAL A 234 -12.52 -8.58 12.91
N GLY A 235 -13.82 -8.32 12.73
CA GLY A 235 -14.70 -7.73 13.73
C GLY A 235 -14.59 -6.21 13.87
N LEU A 236 -15.32 -5.68 14.85
CA LEU A 236 -15.46 -4.22 15.04
C LEU A 236 -14.13 -3.50 15.28
N ARG A 237 -13.17 -4.16 15.94
CA ARG A 237 -11.84 -3.58 16.15
C ARG A 237 -11.13 -3.33 14.82
N GLN A 238 -11.13 -4.31 13.90
CA GLN A 238 -10.57 -4.12 12.58
C GLN A 238 -11.28 -2.96 11.86
N ALA A 239 -12.60 -2.91 11.85
CA ALA A 239 -13.35 -1.84 11.17
C ALA A 239 -13.05 -0.41 11.70
N LEU A 240 -12.64 -0.29 12.97
CA LEU A 240 -12.32 0.99 13.61
C LEU A 240 -10.83 1.35 13.60
N ASP A 241 -9.94 0.41 13.30
CA ASP A 241 -8.49 0.65 13.29
C ASP A 241 -8.04 1.77 12.35
N PRO A 242 -8.63 1.95 11.15
CA PRO A 242 -8.30 3.08 10.29
C PRO A 242 -8.50 4.44 10.99
N LEU A 243 -9.44 4.53 11.93
CA LEU A 243 -9.75 5.76 12.68
C LEU A 243 -8.99 5.84 14.01
N LEU A 244 -8.78 4.70 14.69
CA LEU A 244 -8.22 4.64 16.04
C LEU A 244 -6.69 4.48 16.05
N GLY A 245 -6.08 4.17 14.91
CA GLY A 245 -4.65 3.91 14.79
C GLY A 245 -4.29 2.54 15.38
N GLY A 246 -4.65 1.48 14.65
CA GLY A 246 -4.37 0.09 15.03
C GLY A 246 -3.34 -0.63 14.15
N GLY A 247 -2.80 0.04 13.15
CA GLY A 247 -1.76 -0.56 12.32
C GLY A 247 -0.40 -0.59 13.01
N SER A 248 0.50 -1.41 12.48
CA SER A 248 1.88 -1.52 12.95
C SER A 248 2.84 -1.79 11.80
N ALA A 249 4.12 -1.53 12.01
CA ALA A 249 5.18 -2.17 11.24
C ALA A 249 5.90 -3.20 12.13
N VAL A 250 6.16 -4.36 11.55
CA VAL A 250 6.77 -5.51 12.21
C VAL A 250 8.06 -5.84 11.47
N HIS A 251 9.11 -6.09 12.21
CA HIS A 251 10.35 -6.62 11.64
C HIS A 251 10.39 -8.13 11.86
N CYS A 252 10.96 -8.86 10.91
CA CYS A 252 11.30 -10.26 11.07
C CYS A 252 12.78 -10.44 10.71
N HIS A 253 13.53 -11.01 11.65
CA HIS A 253 14.89 -11.48 11.41
C HIS A 253 14.87 -13.00 11.45
N ARG A 254 15.21 -13.63 10.31
CA ARG A 254 15.08 -15.07 10.10
C ARG A 254 13.65 -15.52 10.43
N ALA A 255 13.45 -16.30 11.49
CA ALA A 255 12.15 -16.85 11.86
C ALA A 255 11.48 -16.10 13.03
N THR A 256 12.08 -15.04 13.55
CA THR A 256 11.57 -14.32 14.71
C THR A 256 11.12 -12.93 14.31
N CYS A 257 9.88 -12.59 14.67
CA CYS A 257 9.32 -11.28 14.40
C CYS A 257 9.07 -10.49 15.68
N HIS A 258 9.26 -9.17 15.61
CA HIS A 258 8.90 -8.26 16.70
C HIS A 258 8.24 -6.99 16.18
N ASN A 259 7.43 -6.35 17.03
CA ASN A 259 6.77 -5.10 16.68
C ASN A 259 7.82 -3.98 16.59
N GLY A 260 7.98 -3.40 15.40
CA GLY A 260 8.93 -2.33 15.13
C GLY A 260 8.42 -0.94 15.53
N THR A 261 7.10 -0.75 15.66
CA THR A 261 6.47 0.54 16.02
C THR A 261 5.64 0.44 17.31
N PRO A 262 6.20 -0.02 18.45
CA PRO A 262 5.42 -0.22 19.68
C PRO A 262 4.86 1.08 20.27
N HIS A 263 5.46 2.23 19.93
CA HIS A 263 5.11 3.53 20.49
C HIS A 263 4.62 4.54 19.44
N HIS A 264 4.48 4.12 18.17
CA HIS A 264 4.01 4.97 17.09
C HIS A 264 2.70 4.44 16.53
N ARG A 265 1.69 5.31 16.45
CA ARG A 265 0.37 4.94 15.91
C ARG A 265 0.36 5.13 14.41
N LEU A 266 0.07 4.05 13.69
CA LEU A 266 -0.11 4.07 12.24
C LEU A 266 -1.59 3.91 11.89
N PHE A 267 -2.08 4.75 10.98
CA PHE A 267 -3.50 4.80 10.59
C PHE A 267 -3.67 4.14 9.23
N PHE A 268 -4.02 2.85 9.26
CA PHE A 268 -4.12 2.00 8.08
C PHE A 268 -2.82 2.05 7.25
N PRO A 269 -1.68 1.61 7.84
CA PRO A 269 -0.42 1.64 7.15
C PRO A 269 -0.43 0.69 5.96
N ASN A 270 0.03 1.21 4.84
CA ASN A 270 -0.06 0.54 3.56
C ASN A 270 1.34 0.18 3.05
N GLY A 271 1.63 0.33 1.76
CA GLY A 271 2.89 -0.10 1.18
C GLY A 271 4.11 0.67 1.62
N LEU A 272 4.82 0.13 2.61
CA LEU A 272 6.10 0.68 3.06
C LEU A 272 7.19 0.57 1.99
N ALA A 273 8.17 1.46 2.06
CA ALA A 273 9.38 1.39 1.25
C ALA A 273 10.63 1.63 2.08
N ARG A 274 11.74 1.01 1.68
CA ARG A 274 13.08 1.34 2.19
C ARG A 274 13.77 2.25 1.18
N GLY A 275 14.13 3.45 1.62
CA GLY A 275 14.88 4.40 0.81
C GLY A 275 16.31 3.94 0.54
N ARG A 276 16.92 4.50 -0.51
CA ARG A 276 18.36 4.29 -0.80
C ARG A 276 19.26 4.87 0.28
N ASP A 277 18.75 5.79 1.08
CA ASP A 277 19.40 6.35 2.28
C ASP A 277 19.28 5.45 3.52
N GLY A 278 18.63 4.29 3.38
CA GLY A 278 18.43 3.31 4.45
C GLY A 278 17.26 3.62 5.39
N LEU A 279 16.55 4.75 5.22
CA LEU A 279 15.36 5.07 6.00
C LEU A 279 14.16 4.23 5.55
N ILE A 280 13.20 4.07 6.46
CA ILE A 280 11.95 3.36 6.23
C ILE A 280 10.81 4.36 6.14
N TYR A 281 10.05 4.30 5.06
CA TYR A 281 8.93 5.17 4.77
C TYR A 281 7.65 4.36 4.86
N ILE A 282 6.76 4.72 5.77
CA ILE A 282 5.49 4.02 5.98
C ILE A 282 4.34 5.00 5.72
N PRO A 283 3.56 4.81 4.65
CA PRO A 283 2.38 5.61 4.40
C PRO A 283 1.29 5.25 5.41
N SER A 284 0.54 6.23 5.87
CA SER A 284 -0.72 6.05 6.59
C SER A 284 -1.86 6.56 5.71
N THR A 285 -2.65 5.65 5.15
CA THR A 285 -3.65 5.98 4.13
C THR A 285 -4.67 6.99 4.63
N ILE A 286 -5.15 6.84 5.88
CA ILE A 286 -6.22 7.70 6.40
C ILE A 286 -5.74 9.12 6.72
N SER A 287 -4.52 9.28 7.22
CA SER A 287 -3.98 10.61 7.51
C SER A 287 -3.46 11.32 6.26
N GLY A 288 -3.18 10.60 5.17
CA GLY A 288 -2.56 11.17 3.98
C GLY A 288 -1.12 11.64 4.23
N SER A 289 -0.39 10.89 5.06
CA SER A 289 0.98 11.22 5.47
C SER A 289 1.89 10.01 5.42
N ILE A 290 3.19 10.26 5.34
CA ILE A 290 4.25 9.23 5.37
C ILE A 290 5.07 9.45 6.64
N SER A 291 5.12 8.45 7.50
CA SER A 291 6.04 8.44 8.64
C SER A 291 7.40 7.93 8.19
N VAL A 292 8.46 8.68 8.50
CA VAL A 292 9.85 8.36 8.19
C VAL A 292 10.53 7.82 9.44
N PHE A 293 11.21 6.69 9.32
CA PHE A 293 11.89 6.05 10.43
C PHE A 293 13.34 5.73 10.10
N SER A 294 14.21 5.86 11.10
CA SER A 294 15.50 5.17 11.13
C SER A 294 15.32 3.80 11.79
N LEU A 295 16.15 2.84 11.40
CA LEU A 295 16.18 1.51 12.02
C LEU A 295 17.34 1.46 13.02
N THR A 296 17.03 1.23 14.30
CA THR A 296 18.05 1.12 15.34
C THR A 296 18.80 -0.22 15.26
N ALA A 297 19.90 -0.36 16.02
CA ALA A 297 20.65 -1.62 16.09
C ALA A 297 19.81 -2.78 16.66
N GLU A 298 18.82 -2.45 17.50
CA GLU A 298 17.84 -3.36 18.08
C GLU A 298 16.63 -3.61 17.17
N LEU A 299 16.70 -3.18 15.91
CA LEU A 299 15.63 -3.31 14.90
C LEU A 299 14.32 -2.59 15.28
N LEU A 300 14.39 -1.56 16.11
CA LEU A 300 13.26 -0.68 16.40
C LEU A 300 13.17 0.42 15.35
N LEU A 301 11.95 0.83 15.01
CA LEU A 301 11.72 1.96 14.12
C LEU A 301 11.61 3.23 14.95
N GLN A 302 12.65 4.06 14.89
CA GLN A 302 12.69 5.37 15.53
C GLN A 302 12.13 6.41 14.56
N HIS A 303 11.09 7.12 14.97
CA HIS A 303 10.45 8.15 14.15
C HIS A 303 11.38 9.36 13.98
N GLU A 304 11.59 9.76 12.73
CA GLU A 304 12.48 10.86 12.34
C GLU A 304 11.69 12.06 11.83
N ALA A 305 10.67 11.83 10.99
CA ALA A 305 9.90 12.88 10.35
C ALA A 305 8.53 12.38 9.89
N THR A 306 7.63 13.33 9.59
CA THR A 306 6.35 13.06 8.93
C THR A 306 6.24 13.93 7.69
N ILE A 307 5.96 13.32 6.56
CA ILE A 307 5.75 14.00 5.28
C ILE A 307 4.25 14.07 5.04
N GLU A 308 3.72 15.29 5.04
CA GLU A 308 2.30 15.54 4.78
C GLU A 308 2.06 15.65 3.27
N THR A 309 1.16 14.83 2.74
CA THR A 309 0.80 14.89 1.31
C THR A 309 -0.62 15.42 1.09
N GLY A 310 -1.48 15.33 2.12
CA GLY A 310 -2.87 15.78 2.05
C GLY A 310 -3.79 14.92 1.17
N ILE A 311 -3.28 13.80 0.65
CA ILE A 311 -4.02 12.84 -0.18
C ILE A 311 -3.81 11.44 0.42
N PRO A 312 -4.84 10.59 0.53
CA PRO A 312 -4.66 9.20 0.95
C PRO A 312 -3.61 8.48 0.10
N ILE A 313 -2.65 7.85 0.75
CA ILE A 313 -1.53 7.16 0.09
C ILE A 313 -1.69 5.65 0.26
N ASP A 314 -1.44 4.93 -0.82
CA ASP A 314 -1.43 3.48 -0.88
C ASP A 314 0.03 2.99 -0.86
N ASN A 315 0.56 2.38 -1.93
CA ASN A 315 1.93 1.88 -1.98
C ASN A 315 2.98 2.95 -2.35
N LEU A 316 4.15 2.86 -1.69
CA LEU A 316 5.36 3.63 -2.01
C LEU A 316 6.38 2.79 -2.79
N SER A 317 6.97 3.33 -3.84
CA SER A 317 8.18 2.76 -4.46
C SER A 317 9.34 3.75 -4.38
N VAL A 318 10.56 3.27 -4.62
CA VAL A 318 11.78 4.10 -4.62
C VAL A 318 12.47 3.88 -5.96
N ASP A 319 12.72 4.95 -6.69
CA ASP A 319 13.33 4.88 -8.02
C ASP A 319 14.86 4.85 -7.96
N ALA A 320 15.52 4.81 -9.13
CA ALA A 320 16.99 4.76 -9.23
C ALA A 320 17.70 6.00 -8.65
N GLU A 321 17.04 7.15 -8.60
CA GLU A 321 17.58 8.41 -8.02
C GLU A 321 17.36 8.48 -6.50
N GLY A 322 16.56 7.59 -5.95
CA GLY A 322 16.19 7.58 -4.53
C GLY A 322 14.98 8.45 -4.22
N ASP A 323 14.28 8.94 -5.25
CA ASP A 323 12.99 9.60 -5.07
C ASP A 323 11.94 8.55 -4.70
N ILE A 324 11.01 8.95 -3.82
CA ILE A 324 9.89 8.09 -3.44
C ILE A 324 8.73 8.41 -4.36
N ILE A 325 8.15 7.38 -4.98
CA ILE A 325 6.95 7.50 -5.80
C ILE A 325 5.79 6.92 -5.02
N ALA A 326 4.75 7.72 -4.79
CA ALA A 326 3.60 7.32 -4.02
C ALA A 326 2.36 7.26 -4.91
N ALA A 327 1.67 6.14 -4.91
CA ALA A 327 0.32 6.04 -5.45
C ALA A 327 -0.68 6.57 -4.42
N ALA A 328 -1.58 7.44 -4.87
CA ALA A 328 -2.51 8.13 -3.99
C ALA A 328 -3.93 8.14 -4.57
N LEU A 329 -4.90 8.10 -3.66
CA LEU A 329 -6.33 7.96 -3.94
C LEU A 329 -7.05 9.28 -3.61
N PRO A 330 -7.12 10.23 -4.56
CA PRO A 330 -7.71 11.55 -4.31
C PRO A 330 -9.23 11.49 -4.11
N ALA A 331 -9.89 10.37 -4.44
CA ALA A 331 -11.29 10.13 -4.16
C ALA A 331 -11.49 8.73 -3.58
N ALA A 332 -10.95 8.46 -2.39
CA ALA A 332 -11.01 7.13 -1.77
C ALA A 332 -12.44 6.59 -1.58
N HIS A 333 -13.47 7.45 -1.45
CA HIS A 333 -14.86 7.00 -1.47
C HIS A 333 -15.24 6.25 -2.76
N LYS A 334 -14.76 6.72 -3.93
CA LYS A 334 -14.96 6.01 -5.20
C LYS A 334 -14.20 4.69 -5.28
N TRP A 335 -13.01 4.62 -4.68
CA TRP A 335 -12.27 3.37 -4.56
C TRP A 335 -13.02 2.35 -3.68
N LEU A 336 -13.63 2.80 -2.57
CA LEU A 336 -14.49 1.94 -1.73
C LEU A 336 -15.75 1.48 -2.46
N GLU A 337 -16.33 2.33 -3.31
CA GLU A 337 -17.44 1.95 -4.19
C GLU A 337 -16.99 0.93 -5.25
N SER A 338 -15.84 1.15 -5.90
CA SER A 338 -15.29 0.24 -6.92
C SER A 338 -14.91 -1.12 -6.35
N ALA A 339 -14.55 -1.20 -5.06
CA ALA A 339 -14.26 -2.47 -4.40
C ALA A 339 -15.40 -3.50 -4.53
N LYS A 340 -16.65 -3.05 -4.67
CA LYS A 340 -17.81 -3.92 -4.91
C LYS A 340 -18.21 -4.04 -6.38
N ALA A 341 -17.75 -3.12 -7.22
CA ALA A 341 -18.12 -3.00 -8.63
C ALA A 341 -16.90 -2.54 -9.47
N PRO A 342 -15.85 -3.37 -9.58
CA PRO A 342 -14.53 -2.96 -10.08
C PRO A 342 -14.52 -2.54 -11.56
N PHE A 343 -15.55 -2.93 -12.32
CA PHE A 343 -15.70 -2.59 -13.73
C PHE A 343 -16.62 -1.39 -13.99
N ASP A 344 -17.39 -0.97 -12.99
CA ASP A 344 -18.47 0.02 -13.19
C ASP A 344 -18.09 1.42 -12.69
N ILE A 345 -17.10 1.50 -11.81
CA ILE A 345 -16.70 2.74 -11.13
C ILE A 345 -15.34 3.20 -11.64
N ARG A 346 -15.29 4.43 -12.15
CA ARG A 346 -14.02 5.12 -12.44
C ARG A 346 -13.44 5.69 -11.17
N VAL A 347 -12.21 5.30 -10.87
CA VAL A 347 -11.50 5.72 -9.67
C VAL A 347 -10.38 6.69 -10.05
N PRO A 348 -10.48 7.96 -9.62
CA PRO A 348 -9.39 8.92 -9.77
C PRO A 348 -8.09 8.43 -9.16
N SER A 349 -6.97 8.78 -9.79
CA SER A 349 -5.63 8.40 -9.34
C SER A 349 -4.71 9.61 -9.30
N THR A 350 -3.82 9.64 -8.32
CA THR A 350 -2.74 10.62 -8.25
C THR A 350 -1.42 9.89 -8.06
N VAL A 351 -0.38 10.29 -8.79
CA VAL A 351 1.00 9.88 -8.52
C VAL A 351 1.74 11.07 -7.93
N LEU A 352 2.34 10.87 -6.76
CA LEU A 352 3.18 11.87 -6.10
C LEU A 352 4.65 11.43 -6.19
N ARG A 353 5.55 12.39 -6.37
CA ARG A 353 6.99 12.21 -6.22
C ARG A 353 7.43 12.99 -4.99
N ILE A 354 8.17 12.32 -4.11
CA ILE A 354 8.69 12.90 -2.88
C ILE A 354 10.21 12.90 -2.96
N LYS A 355 10.81 14.08 -2.93
CA LYS A 355 12.27 14.26 -2.93
C LYS A 355 12.76 14.79 -1.58
N LYS A 356 13.82 14.19 -1.07
CA LYS A 356 14.53 14.68 0.12
C LYS A 356 15.45 15.84 -0.26
N LEU A 357 15.29 17.00 0.36
CA LEU A 357 16.20 18.13 0.18
C LEU A 357 17.39 17.95 1.12
N GLY A 358 18.61 18.13 0.59
CA GLY A 358 19.85 17.99 1.38
C GLY A 358 19.92 19.00 2.52
N GLY A 359 20.36 18.55 3.70
CA GLY A 359 20.62 19.37 4.87
C GLY A 359 21.79 20.34 4.64
N GLY A 360 21.51 21.50 4.06
CA GLY A 360 22.39 22.65 4.16
C GLY A 360 22.52 23.07 5.62
N LYS A 361 23.71 23.52 6.02
CA LYS A 361 23.96 24.22 7.30
C LYS A 361 23.23 25.58 7.31
N GLY A 362 21.91 25.58 7.21
CA GLY A 362 21.06 26.74 7.40
C GLY A 362 20.68 26.82 8.87
N GLU A 363 21.01 27.93 9.51
CA GLU A 363 20.58 28.24 10.88
C GLU A 363 19.04 28.15 10.96
N GLY A 364 18.55 27.04 11.50
CA GLY A 364 17.13 26.77 11.64
C GLY A 364 16.46 27.84 12.51
N LYS A 365 15.44 28.50 11.96
CA LYS A 365 14.48 29.25 12.78
C LYS A 365 13.73 28.26 13.65
N ARG A 366 13.92 28.36 14.97
CA ARG A 366 13.17 27.64 16.00
C ARG A 366 11.66 27.73 15.73
N LYS A 367 11.01 26.60 15.46
CA LYS A 367 9.60 26.41 15.82
C LYS A 367 9.55 25.86 17.24
N ASP A 368 8.62 26.40 18.01
CA ASP A 368 8.48 26.28 19.46
C ASP A 368 7.88 24.91 19.87
N THR A 369 8.50 23.80 19.45
CA THR A 369 8.02 22.42 19.71
C THR A 369 9.07 21.50 20.31
N GLY A 370 10.22 22.00 20.75
CA GLY A 370 11.13 21.25 21.62
C GLY A 370 11.82 20.02 21.02
N GLN A 371 11.84 19.85 19.69
CA GLN A 371 12.64 18.82 19.02
C GLN A 371 13.84 19.45 18.31
N SER A 372 15.04 19.07 18.75
CA SER A 372 16.32 19.51 18.19
C SER A 372 16.88 18.44 17.25
N GLY A 373 16.74 18.65 15.95
CA GLY A 373 17.40 17.91 14.88
C GLY A 373 17.41 18.79 13.62
N PRO A 374 18.35 18.58 12.67
CA PRO A 374 18.31 19.29 11.38
C PRO A 374 16.97 19.00 10.70
N GLU A 375 16.24 20.05 10.30
CA GLU A 375 14.94 19.94 9.62
C GLU A 375 15.21 19.34 8.22
N VAL A 376 15.05 18.02 8.10
CA VAL A 376 15.09 17.35 6.80
C VAL A 376 13.82 17.74 6.05
N GLU A 377 13.97 18.62 5.07
CA GLU A 377 12.86 19.09 4.27
C GLU A 377 12.59 18.10 3.13
N TYR A 378 11.31 17.79 2.90
CA TYR A 378 10.86 16.97 1.78
C TYR A 378 9.98 17.81 0.87
N THR A 379 10.16 17.67 -0.43
CA THR A 379 9.23 18.22 -1.42
C THR A 379 8.26 17.14 -1.85
N VAL A 380 6.99 17.49 -2.02
CA VAL A 380 5.94 16.61 -2.55
C VAL A 380 5.41 17.25 -3.82
N GLU A 381 5.68 16.61 -4.95
CA GLU A 381 5.24 17.05 -6.28
C GLU A 381 4.16 16.09 -6.79
N LYS A 382 3.09 16.63 -7.37
CA LYS A 382 2.12 15.83 -8.11
C LYS A 382 2.63 15.60 -9.54
N VAL A 383 2.97 14.36 -9.86
CA VAL A 383 3.50 13.95 -11.16
C VAL A 383 2.40 13.91 -12.21
N VAL A 384 1.29 13.25 -11.87
CA VAL A 384 0.12 13.11 -12.73
C VAL A 384 -1.12 12.84 -11.89
N GLU A 385 -2.27 13.30 -12.38
CA GLU A 385 -3.58 12.97 -11.83
C GLU A 385 -4.59 12.81 -12.96
N ASP A 386 -5.53 11.89 -12.77
CA ASP A 386 -6.56 11.55 -13.73
C ASP A 386 -7.88 11.23 -13.02
N ASP A 387 -9.01 11.44 -13.70
CA ASP A 387 -10.36 11.21 -13.17
C ASP A 387 -10.79 9.72 -13.19
N GLY A 388 -9.88 8.83 -13.56
CA GLY A 388 -10.08 7.38 -13.69
C GLY A 388 -10.44 6.94 -15.11
N ARG A 389 -10.23 7.79 -16.12
CA ARG A 389 -10.37 7.43 -17.54
C ARG A 389 -9.18 6.66 -18.08
N VAL A 390 -7.97 7.02 -17.64
CA VAL A 390 -6.70 6.46 -18.10
C VAL A 390 -5.98 5.75 -16.97
N LEU A 391 -5.98 6.30 -15.75
CA LEU A 391 -5.25 5.72 -14.62
C LEU A 391 -6.12 4.75 -13.79
N PRO A 392 -5.53 3.66 -13.26
CA PRO A 392 -6.26 2.49 -12.75
C PRO A 392 -6.67 2.61 -11.27
N GLY A 393 -7.17 3.75 -10.80
CA GLY A 393 -7.40 3.95 -9.36
C GLY A 393 -6.17 3.58 -8.54
N SER A 394 -5.01 4.11 -8.95
CA SER A 394 -3.70 3.52 -8.68
C SER A 394 -3.46 3.26 -7.19
N THR A 395 -3.11 2.02 -6.87
CA THR A 395 -2.63 1.61 -5.54
C THR A 395 -1.11 1.48 -5.53
N VAL A 396 -0.46 1.41 -6.70
CA VAL A 396 0.99 1.44 -6.85
C VAL A 396 1.40 2.26 -8.08
N ALA A 397 2.56 2.90 -7.98
CA ALA A 397 3.23 3.58 -9.06
C ALA A 397 4.74 3.34 -8.94
N VAL A 398 5.40 3.03 -10.06
CA VAL A 398 6.87 2.90 -10.15
C VAL A 398 7.40 3.78 -11.26
N HIS A 399 8.58 4.36 -11.06
CA HIS A 399 9.25 5.24 -12.01
C HIS A 399 10.51 4.56 -12.54
N ASP A 400 10.58 4.39 -13.84
CA ASP A 400 11.79 3.99 -14.55
C ASP A 400 12.59 5.25 -14.90
N VAL A 401 13.62 5.54 -14.12
CA VAL A 401 14.48 6.72 -14.32
C VAL A 401 15.15 6.70 -15.69
N GLU A 402 15.50 5.52 -16.21
CA GLU A 402 16.23 5.40 -17.48
C GLU A 402 15.38 5.87 -18.67
N THR A 403 14.09 5.52 -18.67
CA THR A 403 13.16 5.87 -19.74
C THR A 403 12.24 7.06 -19.41
N GLY A 404 12.25 7.52 -18.16
CA GLY A 404 11.32 8.49 -17.59
C GLY A 404 9.87 7.98 -17.49
N ARG A 405 9.62 6.69 -17.71
CA ARG A 405 8.27 6.12 -17.72
C ARG A 405 7.77 5.85 -16.31
N TYR A 406 6.47 5.96 -16.13
CA TYR A 406 5.76 5.53 -14.95
C TYR A 406 4.83 4.39 -15.28
N PHE A 407 4.78 3.39 -14.41
CA PHE A 407 3.84 2.28 -14.49
C PHE A 407 2.96 2.27 -13.25
N MET A 408 1.65 2.14 -13.44
CA MET A 408 0.67 2.21 -12.37
C MET A 408 -0.25 1.00 -12.42
N GLY A 409 -0.56 0.44 -11.26
CA GLY A 409 -1.53 -0.63 -11.07
C GLY A 409 -2.53 -0.28 -9.96
N GLY A 410 -3.65 -1.00 -9.94
CA GLY A 410 -4.68 -0.84 -8.92
C GLY A 410 -5.17 -2.17 -8.38
N ALA A 411 -5.36 -2.27 -7.07
CA ALA A 411 -5.84 -3.48 -6.38
C ALA A 411 -7.16 -4.04 -6.95
N MET A 412 -8.01 -3.15 -7.46
CA MET A 412 -9.33 -3.48 -8.02
C MET A 412 -9.38 -3.32 -9.54
N ALA A 413 -8.36 -2.72 -10.14
CA ALA A 413 -8.45 -2.23 -11.50
C ALA A 413 -8.32 -3.35 -12.53
N PRO A 414 -9.16 -3.36 -13.57
CA PRO A 414 -9.10 -4.38 -14.61
C PRO A 414 -8.05 -4.08 -15.70
N PHE A 415 -7.06 -3.24 -15.38
CA PHE A 415 -5.99 -2.80 -16.28
C PHE A 415 -4.84 -2.18 -15.49
N ILE A 416 -3.69 -1.99 -16.15
CA ILE A 416 -2.61 -1.13 -15.68
C ILE A 416 -2.50 0.10 -16.59
N ALA A 417 -1.74 1.11 -16.19
CA ALA A 417 -1.46 2.28 -17.04
C ALA A 417 0.03 2.55 -17.11
N MET A 418 0.44 3.18 -18.22
CA MET A 418 1.79 3.70 -18.41
C MET A 418 1.72 5.18 -18.75
N CYS A 419 2.59 5.99 -18.15
CA CYS A 419 2.87 7.35 -18.60
C CYS A 419 4.30 7.45 -19.09
N ALA A 420 4.52 7.98 -20.29
CA ALA A 420 5.85 8.25 -20.83
C ALA A 420 6.07 9.75 -20.97
N PRO A 421 7.31 10.25 -20.86
CA PRO A 421 7.64 11.61 -21.24
C PRO A 421 7.27 11.83 -22.72
N ARG A 422 6.69 12.98 -23.05
CA ARG A 422 6.50 13.33 -24.46
C ARG A 422 7.85 13.59 -25.10
N GLU A 423 8.11 12.97 -26.25
CA GLU A 423 9.22 13.36 -27.11
C GLU A 423 9.04 14.84 -27.49
N LYS A 424 10.11 15.63 -27.36
CA LYS A 424 10.11 17.07 -27.65
C LYS A 424 10.05 17.35 -29.14
#